data_AF-A0A812T5A9-F1
#
_entry.id   AF-A0A812T5A9-F1
#
_cell.length_a   1.000
_cell.length_b   1.000
_cell.length_c   1.000
_cell.angle_alpha   90.00
_cell.angle_beta   90.00
_cell.angle_gamma   90.00
#
_symmetry.space_group_name_H-M   'P 1'
#
loop_
_entity.id
_entity.type
_entity.pdbx_description
1 polymer ?
#
loop_
_entity_poly.entity_id
_entity_poly.type
_entity_poly.pdbx_seq_one_letter_code
_entity_poly.pdbx_strand_id
1 'polypeptide(L)'
;MSHKASISSVVSRSAALLAEQGWASVDHCLADDWAGALASECQLLEEAGMLRPHCFEFQATAGERCEYRHPGRSFVDLDGAEAVEDLALAPNLSSFAREAAVPLAEALVEQLPWLALAGSMGDVSQVQVKLQLTKGPAGSAPCHYDTSETAPRRQITWLLYLSTDWKPEFGAELVIQPFLGSRVAVTPCFNRGVMFLSDRILHYSLPPSREGQAHPRWLLTVWLEGELVDAPRGEAWPPLLQRLLAPAVYSKEYLSSLECSMPDGPALRALRAAQEEEIRSLQEDEEFAEMLPDLREAAHQTPTDLGMCEAERPRELKRKRMEVDKTGPYAEQGLETDEPQPPLSN
;
A
#
# COMPACT_ATOMS: atom_id res chain seq x y z
N MET A 1 14.82 20.61 -8.82
CA MET A 1 15.68 19.40 -8.65
C MET A 1 15.54 18.56 -9.92
N SER A 2 16.56 17.80 -10.34
CA SER A 2 16.36 16.83 -11.44
C SER A 2 15.40 15.72 -10.99
N HIS A 3 14.56 15.19 -11.89
CA HIS A 3 13.67 14.05 -11.62
C HIS A 3 14.40 12.90 -10.90
N LYS A 4 15.64 12.62 -11.32
CA LYS A 4 16.51 11.59 -10.71
C LYS A 4 16.79 11.84 -9.23
N ALA A 5 16.94 13.10 -8.82
CA ALA A 5 17.18 13.46 -7.41
C ALA A 5 15.93 13.22 -6.55
N SER A 6 14.73 13.52 -7.06
CA SER A 6 13.48 13.18 -6.38
C SER A 6 13.30 11.68 -6.23
N ILE A 7 13.58 10.90 -7.29
CA ILE A 7 13.51 9.43 -7.25
C ILE A 7 14.50 8.84 -6.23
N SER A 8 15.76 9.27 -6.26
CA SER A 8 16.77 8.82 -5.28
C SER A 8 16.38 9.17 -3.83
N SER A 9 15.78 10.36 -3.63
CA SER A 9 15.29 10.79 -2.31
C SER A 9 14.14 9.93 -1.79
N VAL A 10 13.13 9.60 -2.61
CA VAL A 10 12.01 8.75 -2.16
C VAL A 10 12.49 7.33 -1.83
N VAL A 11 13.42 6.77 -2.63
CA VAL A 11 14.00 5.45 -2.33
C VAL A 11 14.77 5.48 -1.01
N SER A 12 15.63 6.48 -0.82
CA SER A 12 16.42 6.61 0.41
C SER A 12 15.56 6.74 1.67
N ARG A 13 14.41 7.42 1.55
CA ARG A 13 13.44 7.57 2.66
C ARG A 13 12.60 6.31 2.89
N SER A 14 12.54 5.40 1.91
CA SER A 14 11.70 4.19 1.97
C SER A 14 12.49 2.92 2.28
N ALA A 15 13.77 2.85 1.92
CA ALA A 15 14.54 1.61 1.86
C ALA A 15 14.61 0.88 3.20
N ALA A 16 14.88 1.60 4.29
CA ALA A 16 14.95 0.99 5.63
C ALA A 16 13.61 0.37 6.05
N LEU A 17 12.50 1.10 5.85
CA LEU A 17 11.15 0.62 6.17
C LEU A 17 10.71 -0.54 5.27
N LEU A 18 11.06 -0.50 3.98
CA LEU A 18 10.84 -1.63 3.07
C LEU A 18 11.59 -2.89 3.50
N ALA A 19 12.82 -2.74 3.99
CA ALA A 19 13.61 -3.85 4.50
C ALA A 19 13.06 -4.41 5.82
N GLU A 20 12.59 -3.54 6.71
CA GLU A 20 12.14 -3.90 8.06
C GLU A 20 10.71 -4.46 8.07
N GLN A 21 9.77 -3.78 7.41
CA GLN A 21 8.34 -4.06 7.52
C GLN A 21 7.65 -4.29 6.16
N GLY A 22 8.40 -4.23 5.05
CA GLY A 22 7.89 -4.54 3.71
C GLY A 22 7.10 -3.43 3.03
N TRP A 23 6.91 -2.27 3.69
CA TRP A 23 6.22 -1.12 3.12
C TRP A 23 6.71 0.21 3.72
N ALA A 24 6.51 1.31 2.99
CA ALA A 24 6.83 2.67 3.42
C ALA A 24 5.82 3.68 2.84
N SER A 25 5.57 4.76 3.56
CA SER A 25 4.81 5.92 3.06
C SER A 25 5.66 7.19 3.20
N VAL A 26 5.67 8.01 2.16
CA VAL A 26 6.51 9.21 2.06
C VAL A 26 5.69 10.37 1.51
N ASP A 27 5.57 11.42 2.31
CA ASP A 27 5.01 12.70 1.86
C ASP A 27 6.04 13.54 1.09
N HIS A 28 5.52 14.34 0.17
CA HIS A 28 6.33 15.14 -0.76
C HIS A 28 7.39 14.26 -1.44
N CYS A 29 6.94 13.16 -2.06
CA CYS A 29 7.84 12.18 -2.64
C CYS A 29 8.55 12.72 -3.90
N LEU A 30 7.86 13.57 -4.67
CA LEU A 30 8.41 14.33 -5.79
C LEU A 30 8.57 15.80 -5.41
N ALA A 31 9.35 16.54 -6.22
CA ALA A 31 9.34 17.99 -6.15
C ALA A 31 7.91 18.52 -6.46
N ASP A 32 7.43 19.51 -5.70
CA ASP A 32 6.03 19.93 -5.76
C ASP A 32 5.63 20.49 -7.14
N ASP A 33 6.55 21.14 -7.85
CA ASP A 33 6.36 21.61 -9.23
C ASP A 33 6.14 20.45 -10.20
N TRP A 34 6.92 19.38 -10.05
CA TRP A 34 6.80 18.18 -10.87
C TRP A 34 5.51 17.41 -10.55
N ALA A 35 5.20 17.19 -9.28
CA ALA A 35 3.94 16.56 -8.87
C ALA A 35 2.72 17.36 -9.36
N GLY A 36 2.81 18.69 -9.31
CA GLY A 36 1.79 19.59 -9.82
C GLY A 36 1.58 19.44 -11.33
N ALA A 37 2.68 19.35 -12.09
CA ALA A 37 2.61 19.12 -13.54
C ALA A 37 1.95 17.78 -13.89
N LEU A 38 2.30 16.70 -13.18
CA LEU A 38 1.65 15.39 -13.36
C LEU A 38 0.14 15.45 -13.06
N ALA A 39 -0.25 16.13 -11.97
CA ALA A 39 -1.66 16.28 -11.60
C ALA A 39 -2.46 17.11 -12.62
N SER A 40 -1.86 18.17 -13.17
CA SER A 40 -2.49 18.95 -14.25
C SER A 40 -2.74 18.10 -15.49
N GLU A 41 -1.79 17.25 -15.87
CA GLU A 41 -1.97 16.36 -17.03
C GLU A 41 -3.01 15.26 -16.80
N CYS A 42 -3.19 14.79 -15.56
CA CYS A 42 -4.29 13.88 -15.24
C CYS A 42 -5.65 14.49 -15.61
N GLN A 43 -5.86 15.77 -15.28
CA GLN A 43 -7.08 16.50 -15.63
C GLN A 43 -7.25 16.63 -17.14
N LEU A 44 -6.19 16.97 -17.87
CA LEU A 44 -6.21 17.07 -19.34
C LEU A 44 -6.59 15.73 -20.00
N LEU A 45 -6.05 14.61 -19.53
CA LEU A 45 -6.38 13.28 -20.05
C LEU A 45 -7.85 12.90 -19.79
N GLU A 46 -8.38 13.26 -18.62
CA GLU A 46 -9.80 13.07 -18.34
C GLU A 46 -10.68 13.93 -19.26
N GLU A 47 -10.40 15.23 -19.38
CA GLU A 47 -11.18 16.17 -20.20
C GLU A 47 -11.17 15.79 -21.69
N ALA A 48 -10.05 15.23 -22.17
CA ALA A 48 -9.90 14.73 -23.52
C ALA A 48 -10.52 13.33 -23.74
N GLY A 49 -11.03 12.67 -22.70
CA GLY A 49 -11.65 11.34 -22.79
C GLY A 49 -10.65 10.22 -23.10
N MET A 50 -9.39 10.36 -22.69
CA MET A 50 -8.30 9.42 -23.00
C MET A 50 -8.25 8.20 -22.07
N LEU A 51 -9.10 8.15 -21.05
CA LEU A 51 -9.14 7.04 -20.10
C LEU A 51 -10.06 5.92 -20.60
N ARG A 52 -9.56 4.68 -20.53
CA ARG A 52 -10.35 3.49 -20.82
C ARG A 52 -11.12 3.06 -19.57
N PRO A 53 -12.37 2.58 -19.70
CA PRO A 53 -13.09 2.03 -18.56
C PRO A 53 -12.41 0.76 -18.06
N HIS A 54 -12.42 0.54 -16.75
CA HIS A 54 -11.92 -0.71 -16.18
C HIS A 54 -12.96 -1.83 -16.39
N CYS A 55 -12.61 -2.84 -17.19
CA CYS A 55 -13.45 -4.00 -17.45
C CYS A 55 -12.76 -5.28 -16.99
N PHE A 56 -13.54 -6.28 -16.55
CA PHE A 56 -13.05 -7.64 -16.31
C PHE A 56 -14.12 -8.68 -16.64
N GLU A 57 -13.69 -9.90 -16.90
CA GLU A 57 -14.59 -11.02 -17.16
C GLU A 57 -14.85 -11.82 -15.89
N PHE A 58 -16.07 -12.34 -15.76
CA PHE A 58 -16.48 -13.23 -14.66
C PHE A 58 -17.44 -14.30 -15.15
N GLN A 59 -17.61 -15.37 -14.38
CA GLN A 59 -18.59 -16.41 -14.68
C GLN A 59 -19.81 -16.25 -13.77
N ALA A 60 -20.94 -15.80 -14.33
CA ALA A 60 -22.18 -15.63 -13.57
C ALA A 60 -22.85 -16.99 -13.28
N THR A 61 -22.79 -17.88 -14.26
CA THR A 61 -23.27 -19.27 -14.20
C THR A 61 -22.27 -20.18 -14.89
N ALA A 62 -22.34 -21.48 -14.62
CA ALA A 62 -21.41 -22.45 -15.19
C ALA A 62 -21.43 -22.41 -16.73
N GLY A 63 -20.30 -22.04 -17.33
CA GLY A 63 -20.11 -22.00 -18.78
C GLY A 63 -20.47 -20.66 -19.46
N GLU A 64 -20.98 -19.67 -18.73
CA GLU A 64 -21.30 -18.34 -19.27
C GLU A 64 -20.27 -17.29 -18.81
N ARG A 65 -19.48 -16.77 -19.75
CA ARG A 65 -18.58 -15.63 -19.50
C ARG A 65 -19.34 -14.33 -19.69
N CYS A 66 -19.37 -13.51 -18.66
CA CYS A 66 -19.92 -12.16 -18.69
C CYS A 66 -18.79 -11.14 -18.54
N GLU A 67 -18.96 -9.96 -19.14
CA GLU A 67 -18.07 -8.82 -18.90
C GLU A 67 -18.72 -7.87 -17.89
N TYR A 68 -17.92 -7.38 -16.94
CA TYR A 68 -18.29 -6.32 -16.03
C TYR A 68 -17.48 -5.06 -16.34
N ARG A 69 -18.20 -3.96 -16.58
CA ARG A 69 -17.62 -2.61 -16.72
C ARG A 69 -17.77 -1.85 -15.41
N HIS A 70 -16.65 -1.46 -14.82
CA HIS A 70 -16.65 -0.76 -13.53
C HIS A 70 -17.16 0.68 -13.67
N PRO A 71 -18.19 1.10 -12.91
CA PRO A 71 -18.84 2.39 -13.11
C PRO A 71 -18.01 3.58 -12.62
N GLY A 72 -17.06 3.36 -11.71
CA GLY A 72 -16.25 4.43 -11.10
C GLY A 72 -14.75 4.27 -11.25
N ARG A 73 -14.27 3.40 -12.16
CA ARG A 73 -12.82 3.22 -12.41
C ARG A 73 -12.51 3.29 -13.89
N SER A 74 -11.51 4.09 -14.23
CA SER A 74 -10.94 4.19 -15.56
C SER A 74 -9.43 4.35 -15.46
N PHE A 75 -8.71 4.03 -16.53
CA PHE A 75 -7.26 3.99 -16.52
C PHE A 75 -6.65 4.22 -17.90
N VAL A 76 -5.36 4.51 -17.91
CA VAL A 76 -4.50 4.48 -19.09
C VAL A 76 -3.17 3.86 -18.67
N ASP A 77 -2.64 2.97 -19.52
CA ASP A 77 -1.28 2.43 -19.35
C ASP A 77 -0.32 3.40 -20.04
N LEU A 78 0.73 3.82 -19.32
CA LEU A 78 1.68 4.84 -19.78
C LEU A 78 2.97 4.23 -20.36
N ASP A 79 3.15 2.92 -20.19
CA ASP A 79 4.30 2.11 -20.61
C ASP A 79 4.06 1.35 -21.94
N GLY A 80 2.83 1.32 -22.45
CA GLY A 80 2.48 0.60 -23.67
C GLY A 80 2.90 1.31 -24.97
N ALA A 81 3.25 0.54 -26.01
CA ALA A 81 3.58 1.08 -27.35
C ALA A 81 2.42 1.88 -27.98
N GLU A 82 1.17 1.54 -27.67
CA GLU A 82 -0.03 2.28 -28.09
C GLU A 82 -0.15 3.66 -27.40
N ALA A 83 0.51 3.88 -26.25
CA ALA A 83 0.45 5.13 -25.51
C ALA A 83 1.30 6.26 -26.15
N VAL A 84 2.19 5.93 -27.08
CA VAL A 84 3.19 6.88 -27.62
C VAL A 84 2.57 7.92 -28.55
N GLU A 85 1.47 7.62 -29.24
CA GLU A 85 0.80 8.58 -30.12
C GLU A 85 -0.29 9.40 -29.38
N ASP A 86 -0.91 8.85 -28.34
CA ASP A 86 -2.04 9.48 -27.62
C ASP A 86 -1.63 10.36 -26.41
N LEU A 87 -0.42 10.20 -25.87
CA LEU A 87 0.04 10.96 -24.68
C LEU A 87 0.68 12.32 -25.00
N ALA A 88 0.49 12.87 -26.20
CA ALA A 88 0.97 14.22 -26.53
C ALA A 88 0.40 15.32 -25.60
N LEU A 89 -0.78 15.08 -25.01
CA LEU A 89 -1.42 15.95 -24.02
C LEU A 89 -0.82 15.81 -22.61
N ALA A 90 0.00 14.79 -22.38
CA ALA A 90 0.55 14.44 -21.08
C ALA A 90 2.06 14.15 -21.13
N PRO A 91 2.89 15.13 -21.58
CA PRO A 91 4.34 14.93 -21.74
C PRO A 91 5.07 14.62 -20.42
N ASN A 92 4.64 15.15 -19.27
CA ASN A 92 5.28 14.87 -17.98
C ASN A 92 4.96 13.46 -17.49
N LEU A 93 3.73 12.97 -17.67
CA LEU A 93 3.35 11.57 -17.36
C LEU A 93 4.08 10.59 -18.28
N SER A 94 4.18 10.91 -19.58
CA SER A 94 4.96 10.11 -20.53
C SER A 94 6.45 10.08 -20.18
N SER A 95 7.04 11.26 -19.87
CA SER A 95 8.43 11.36 -19.42
C SER A 95 8.64 10.61 -18.09
N PHE A 96 7.70 10.68 -17.15
CA PHE A 96 7.79 9.92 -15.90
C PHE A 96 7.89 8.41 -16.17
N ALA A 97 6.99 7.87 -17.00
CA ALA A 97 6.97 6.44 -17.29
C ALA A 97 8.26 5.97 -18.00
N ARG A 98 8.80 6.79 -18.90
CA ARG A 98 9.98 6.44 -19.71
C ARG A 98 11.31 6.72 -19.03
N GLU A 99 11.40 7.76 -18.22
CA GLU A 99 12.67 8.32 -17.75
C GLU A 99 12.82 8.31 -16.23
N ALA A 100 11.73 8.29 -15.46
CA ALA A 100 11.79 8.29 -14.00
C ALA A 100 11.61 6.90 -13.38
N ALA A 101 10.81 6.04 -14.03
CA ALA A 101 10.49 4.72 -13.49
C ALA A 101 11.68 3.73 -13.54
N VAL A 102 12.60 3.85 -14.52
CA VAL A 102 13.83 3.03 -14.56
C VAL A 102 14.84 3.43 -13.47
N PRO A 103 15.19 4.72 -13.29
CA PRO A 103 16.03 5.14 -12.16
C PRO A 103 15.50 4.75 -10.78
N LEU A 104 14.19 4.53 -10.64
CA LEU A 104 13.60 4.01 -9.41
C LEU A 104 14.08 2.58 -9.13
N ALA A 105 14.04 1.70 -10.14
CA ALA A 105 14.53 0.34 -10.02
C ALA A 105 16.05 0.30 -9.74
N GLU A 106 16.83 1.13 -10.42
CA GLU A 106 18.27 1.27 -10.19
C GLU A 106 18.57 1.67 -8.74
N ALA A 107 17.93 2.75 -8.26
CA ALA A 107 18.12 3.25 -6.90
C ALA A 107 17.68 2.23 -5.84
N LEU A 108 16.60 1.48 -6.09
CA LEU A 108 16.13 0.42 -5.20
C LEU A 108 17.14 -0.72 -5.12
N VAL A 109 17.70 -1.18 -6.23
CA VAL A 109 18.70 -2.26 -6.22
C VAL A 109 20.03 -1.81 -5.60
N GLU A 110 20.40 -0.54 -5.74
CA GLU A 110 21.57 0.03 -5.07
C GLU A 110 21.46 -0.08 -3.54
N GLN A 111 20.28 0.21 -2.97
CA GLN A 111 20.08 0.18 -1.52
C GLN A 111 19.60 -1.17 -0.98
N LEU A 112 18.85 -1.91 -1.79
CA LEU A 112 18.20 -3.18 -1.44
C LEU A 112 18.52 -4.23 -2.52
N PRO A 113 19.78 -4.66 -2.64
CA PRO A 113 20.21 -5.58 -3.71
C PRO A 113 19.51 -6.94 -3.66
N TRP A 114 18.96 -7.33 -2.50
CA TRP A 114 18.14 -8.53 -2.34
C TRP A 114 16.81 -8.49 -3.11
N LEU A 115 16.39 -7.32 -3.63
CA LEU A 115 15.20 -7.23 -4.47
C LEU A 115 15.39 -7.92 -5.82
N ALA A 116 16.62 -7.96 -6.33
CA ALA A 116 16.95 -8.49 -7.66
C ALA A 116 15.97 -8.04 -8.75
N LEU A 117 15.72 -6.73 -8.85
CA LEU A 117 14.79 -6.18 -9.84
C LEU A 117 15.34 -6.37 -11.26
N ALA A 118 14.54 -6.96 -12.14
CA ALA A 118 14.92 -7.27 -13.53
C ALA A 118 15.20 -5.98 -14.34
N GLY A 119 14.53 -4.87 -14.00
CA GLY A 119 14.74 -3.55 -14.61
C GLY A 119 16.03 -2.83 -14.24
N SER A 120 16.85 -3.36 -13.32
CA SER A 120 18.08 -2.70 -12.85
C SER A 120 19.23 -2.66 -13.87
N MET A 121 19.10 -3.38 -14.99
CA MET A 121 20.02 -3.29 -16.14
C MET A 121 19.49 -2.40 -17.28
N GLY A 122 18.46 -1.59 -17.03
CA GLY A 122 17.91 -0.62 -17.99
C GLY A 122 16.85 -1.18 -18.95
N ASP A 123 16.31 -2.37 -18.69
CA ASP A 123 15.20 -2.93 -19.48
C ASP A 123 13.86 -2.37 -19.01
N VAL A 124 13.33 -1.41 -19.78
CA VAL A 124 12.02 -0.78 -19.58
C VAL A 124 10.85 -1.75 -19.67
N SER A 125 11.02 -2.93 -20.30
CA SER A 125 9.93 -3.92 -20.45
C SER A 125 9.51 -4.57 -19.13
N GLN A 126 10.32 -4.39 -18.07
CA GLN A 126 10.13 -4.94 -16.74
C GLN A 126 9.50 -3.94 -15.76
N VAL A 127 9.03 -2.80 -16.28
CA VAL A 127 8.40 -1.72 -15.53
C VAL A 127 7.04 -1.44 -16.13
N GLN A 128 6.00 -1.51 -15.31
CA GLN A 128 4.64 -1.16 -15.71
C GLN A 128 4.20 0.12 -15.03
N VAL A 129 3.60 1.04 -15.78
CA VAL A 129 3.16 2.34 -15.24
C VAL A 129 1.72 2.60 -15.65
N LYS A 130 0.81 2.61 -14.68
CA LYS A 130 -0.62 2.83 -14.91
C LYS A 130 -1.10 4.07 -14.19
N LEU A 131 -1.83 4.93 -14.90
CA LEU A 131 -2.60 6.00 -14.28
C LEU A 131 -4.06 5.55 -14.16
N GLN A 132 -4.60 5.63 -12.94
CA GLN A 132 -5.97 5.28 -12.63
C GLN A 132 -6.74 6.50 -12.09
N LEU A 133 -7.95 6.69 -12.62
CA LEU A 133 -8.96 7.56 -12.05
C LEU A 133 -10.00 6.74 -11.32
N THR A 134 -10.41 7.23 -10.15
CA THR A 134 -11.57 6.71 -9.42
C THR A 134 -12.55 7.84 -9.09
N LYS A 135 -13.85 7.62 -9.34
CA LYS A 135 -14.95 8.56 -9.06
C LYS A 135 -16.22 7.85 -8.59
N GLY A 136 -17.02 8.54 -7.78
CA GLY A 136 -18.33 8.06 -7.35
C GLY A 136 -18.27 7.02 -6.22
N PRO A 137 -19.41 6.34 -5.94
CA PRO A 137 -19.55 5.45 -4.78
C PRO A 137 -18.82 4.12 -4.91
N ALA A 138 -18.50 3.70 -6.13
CA ALA A 138 -17.80 2.46 -6.42
C ALA A 138 -16.40 2.81 -6.91
N GLY A 139 -15.38 2.32 -6.23
CA GLY A 139 -14.01 2.79 -6.50
C GLY A 139 -12.92 2.20 -5.61
N SER A 140 -13.32 1.50 -4.55
CA SER A 140 -12.40 0.71 -3.76
C SER A 140 -11.88 -0.50 -4.54
N ALA A 141 -10.63 -0.88 -4.27
CA ALA A 141 -10.09 -2.18 -4.68
C ALA A 141 -10.33 -3.19 -3.54
N PRO A 142 -10.79 -4.42 -3.84
CA PRO A 142 -10.90 -5.49 -2.85
C PRO A 142 -9.52 -5.90 -2.31
N CYS A 143 -9.52 -6.73 -1.26
CA CYS A 143 -8.30 -7.37 -0.75
C CYS A 143 -7.57 -8.13 -1.86
N HIS A 144 -6.30 -7.81 -2.05
CA HIS A 144 -5.43 -8.51 -2.99
C HIS A 144 -3.95 -8.29 -2.64
N TYR A 145 -3.13 -9.10 -3.30
CA TYR A 145 -1.70 -8.87 -3.47
C TYR A 145 -1.47 -8.46 -4.92
N ASP A 146 -0.45 -7.65 -5.17
CA ASP A 146 -0.15 -7.21 -6.53
C ASP A 146 0.56 -8.29 -7.34
N THR A 147 1.27 -9.20 -6.67
CA THR A 147 1.75 -10.44 -7.28
C THR A 147 0.61 -11.46 -7.34
N SER A 148 0.28 -11.92 -8.53
CA SER A 148 -0.80 -12.87 -8.82
C SER A 148 -0.38 -13.87 -9.90
N GLU A 149 -1.24 -14.84 -10.21
CA GLU A 149 -0.99 -15.78 -11.33
C GLU A 149 -0.81 -15.08 -12.68
N THR A 150 -1.51 -13.95 -12.89
CA THR A 150 -1.43 -13.16 -14.13
C THR A 150 -0.32 -12.12 -14.12
N ALA A 151 0.25 -11.81 -12.95
CA ALA A 151 1.38 -10.90 -12.78
C ALA A 151 2.40 -11.48 -11.78
N PRO A 152 3.02 -12.64 -12.08
CA PRO A 152 3.77 -13.42 -11.09
C PRO A 152 5.12 -12.82 -10.73
N ARG A 153 5.61 -11.83 -11.48
CA ARG A 153 6.93 -11.23 -11.28
C ARG A 153 6.92 -9.86 -10.62
N ARG A 154 5.75 -9.30 -10.27
CA ARG A 154 5.70 -8.02 -9.54
C ARG A 154 6.37 -8.17 -8.19
N GLN A 155 7.42 -7.38 -7.93
CA GLN A 155 8.21 -7.43 -6.69
C GLN A 155 8.00 -6.18 -5.84
N ILE A 156 7.92 -5.02 -6.47
CA ILE A 156 7.65 -3.73 -5.83
C ILE A 156 6.46 -3.07 -6.50
N THR A 157 5.57 -2.56 -5.67
CA THR A 157 4.54 -1.61 -6.06
C THR A 157 4.91 -0.25 -5.47
N TRP A 158 4.87 0.79 -6.30
CA TRP A 158 4.91 2.17 -5.84
C TRP A 158 3.67 2.92 -6.33
N LEU A 159 2.91 3.44 -5.37
CA LEU A 159 1.72 4.23 -5.56
C LEU A 159 2.04 5.70 -5.33
N LEU A 160 1.56 6.58 -6.21
CA LEU A 160 1.66 8.02 -6.08
C LEU A 160 0.28 8.66 -6.25
N TYR A 161 -0.19 9.34 -5.21
CA TYR A 161 -1.45 10.06 -5.22
C TYR A 161 -1.28 11.46 -5.82
N LEU A 162 -2.11 11.80 -6.81
CA LEU A 162 -2.02 13.04 -7.60
C LEU A 162 -3.26 13.93 -7.48
N SER A 163 -4.19 13.63 -6.57
CA SER A 163 -5.35 14.48 -6.28
C SER A 163 -4.97 15.66 -5.39
N THR A 164 -4.86 16.86 -5.97
CA THR A 164 -4.34 18.08 -5.32
C THR A 164 -5.18 18.61 -4.16
N ASP A 165 -6.47 18.27 -4.11
CA ASP A 165 -7.44 18.76 -3.13
C ASP A 165 -8.03 17.65 -2.24
N TRP A 166 -7.42 16.46 -2.23
CA TRP A 166 -7.92 15.36 -1.41
C TRP A 166 -7.76 15.66 0.08
N LYS A 167 -8.81 15.41 0.86
CA LYS A 167 -8.84 15.63 2.30
C LYS A 167 -9.08 14.33 3.06
N PRO A 168 -8.58 14.18 4.30
CA PRO A 168 -8.81 12.99 5.10
C PRO A 168 -10.30 12.61 5.24
N GLU A 169 -11.19 13.60 5.31
CA GLU A 169 -12.65 13.37 5.48
C GLU A 169 -13.30 12.76 4.22
N PHE A 170 -12.61 12.77 3.08
CA PHE A 170 -13.06 12.12 1.85
C PHE A 170 -12.88 10.60 1.88
N GLY A 171 -12.13 10.07 2.85
CA GLY A 171 -11.86 8.64 2.99
C GLY A 171 -11.02 8.08 1.84
N ALA A 172 -11.39 6.89 1.36
CA ALA A 172 -10.69 6.16 0.30
C ALA A 172 -9.23 5.79 0.60
N GLU A 173 -8.92 5.60 1.89
CA GLU A 173 -7.61 5.20 2.38
C GLU A 173 -7.18 3.87 1.77
N LEU A 174 -5.89 3.76 1.45
CA LEU A 174 -5.25 2.48 1.21
C LEU A 174 -5.01 1.80 2.55
N VAL A 175 -5.57 0.62 2.73
CA VAL A 175 -5.28 -0.23 3.87
C VAL A 175 -4.13 -1.15 3.53
N ILE A 176 -3.07 -1.07 4.32
CA ILE A 176 -1.94 -1.98 4.32
C ILE A 176 -2.15 -2.97 5.47
N GLN A 177 -2.12 -4.26 5.15
CA GLN A 177 -2.33 -5.36 6.09
C GLN A 177 -1.12 -6.31 6.03
N PRO A 178 -0.02 -6.04 6.76
CA PRO A 178 1.06 -7.00 6.91
C PRO A 178 0.50 -8.30 7.51
N PHE A 179 1.00 -9.46 7.07
CA PHE A 179 0.49 -10.74 7.56
C PHE A 179 0.73 -10.92 9.06
N LEU A 180 -0.34 -11.16 9.83
CA LEU A 180 -0.42 -11.15 11.29
C LEU A 180 0.05 -9.85 11.96
N GLY A 181 0.21 -8.76 11.20
CA GLY A 181 0.68 -7.47 11.70
C GLY A 181 -0.45 -6.45 11.87
N SER A 182 -0.09 -5.28 12.39
CA SER A 182 -1.01 -4.16 12.54
C SER A 182 -1.46 -3.64 11.19
N ARG A 183 -2.78 -3.50 11.06
CA ARG A 183 -3.40 -2.78 9.95
C ARG A 183 -3.03 -1.31 9.99
N VAL A 184 -2.70 -0.74 8.83
CA VAL A 184 -2.47 0.71 8.68
C VAL A 184 -3.34 1.26 7.56
N ALA A 185 -3.95 2.44 7.79
CA ALA A 185 -4.71 3.15 6.77
C ALA A 185 -3.94 4.40 6.33
N VAL A 186 -3.70 4.52 5.02
CA VAL A 186 -2.97 5.64 4.42
C VAL A 186 -3.94 6.50 3.62
N THR A 187 -4.18 7.73 4.08
CA THR A 187 -4.97 8.73 3.36
C THR A 187 -4.30 9.09 2.03
N PRO A 188 -5.05 9.16 0.90
CA PRO A 188 -4.50 9.39 -0.42
C PRO A 188 -4.24 10.89 -0.70
N CYS A 189 -3.41 11.51 0.14
CA CYS A 189 -3.04 12.92 0.03
C CYS A 189 -2.18 13.20 -1.21
N PHE A 190 -2.30 14.39 -1.78
CA PHE A 190 -1.45 14.83 -2.89
C PHE A 190 0.05 14.65 -2.61
N ASN A 191 0.79 14.15 -3.60
CA ASN A 191 2.24 13.95 -3.56
C ASN A 191 2.70 12.99 -2.43
N ARG A 192 1.77 12.15 -1.92
CA ARG A 192 2.09 11.02 -1.05
C ARG A 192 2.40 9.79 -1.88
N GLY A 193 3.58 9.23 -1.66
CA GLY A 193 4.01 7.96 -2.22
C GLY A 193 3.85 6.82 -1.21
N VAL A 194 3.34 5.67 -1.63
CA VAL A 194 3.34 4.44 -0.83
C VAL A 194 4.05 3.34 -1.60
N MET A 195 5.11 2.78 -1.04
CA MET A 195 5.87 1.71 -1.65
C MET A 195 5.75 0.44 -0.81
N PHE A 196 5.57 -0.71 -1.44
CA PHE A 196 5.47 -1.98 -0.73
C PHE A 196 5.91 -3.17 -1.58
N LEU A 197 6.23 -4.27 -0.89
CA LEU A 197 6.55 -5.56 -1.50
C LEU A 197 5.26 -6.21 -2.03
N SER A 198 5.17 -6.35 -3.36
CA SER A 198 3.95 -6.80 -4.05
C SER A 198 3.53 -8.23 -3.67
N ASP A 199 4.50 -9.06 -3.25
CA ASP A 199 4.34 -10.50 -3.01
C ASP A 199 3.80 -10.84 -1.61
N ARG A 200 3.90 -9.91 -0.66
CA ARG A 200 3.66 -10.18 0.77
C ARG A 200 2.90 -9.10 1.53
N ILE A 201 2.53 -8.02 0.87
CA ILE A 201 1.71 -6.97 1.48
C ILE A 201 0.28 -7.07 0.96
N LEU A 202 -0.59 -7.67 1.77
CA LEU A 202 -2.04 -7.64 1.54
C LEU A 202 -2.50 -6.19 1.65
N HIS A 203 -3.32 -5.76 0.70
CA HIS A 203 -3.88 -4.43 0.73
C HIS A 203 -5.22 -4.36 0.02
N TYR A 204 -5.96 -3.31 0.34
CA TYR A 204 -7.24 -2.94 -0.26
C TYR A 204 -7.44 -1.45 -0.07
N SER A 205 -8.46 -0.85 -0.69
CA SER A 205 -8.80 0.53 -0.37
C SER A 205 -10.21 0.64 0.18
N LEU A 206 -10.40 1.55 1.13
CA LEU A 206 -11.73 1.87 1.64
C LEU A 206 -12.58 2.58 0.58
N PRO A 207 -13.91 2.53 0.68
CA PRO A 207 -14.76 3.36 -0.16
C PRO A 207 -14.59 4.84 0.22
N PRO A 208 -14.79 5.78 -0.73
CA PRO A 208 -14.85 7.19 -0.40
C PRO A 208 -16.08 7.52 0.45
N SER A 209 -15.95 8.53 1.31
CA SER A 209 -17.10 9.10 2.01
C SER A 209 -18.08 9.75 1.02
N ARG A 210 -19.30 10.07 1.45
CA ARG A 210 -20.29 10.74 0.59
C ARG A 210 -19.75 12.03 -0.04
N GLU A 211 -18.92 12.77 0.70
CA GLU A 211 -18.27 13.98 0.19
C GLU A 211 -17.16 13.62 -0.80
N GLY A 212 -16.33 12.62 -0.47
CA GLY A 212 -15.25 12.16 -1.35
C GLY A 212 -15.71 11.61 -2.70
N GLN A 213 -16.95 11.10 -2.80
CA GLN A 213 -17.52 10.58 -4.05
C GLN A 213 -17.57 11.60 -5.19
N ALA A 214 -17.61 12.90 -4.88
CA ALA A 214 -17.63 13.97 -5.86
C ALA A 214 -16.24 14.35 -6.40
N HIS A 215 -15.17 13.87 -5.78
CA HIS A 215 -13.79 14.27 -6.11
C HIS A 215 -13.06 13.18 -6.91
N PRO A 216 -12.27 13.55 -7.94
CA PRO A 216 -11.41 12.61 -8.64
C PRO A 216 -10.29 12.12 -7.72
N ARG A 217 -10.18 10.79 -7.56
CA ARG A 217 -9.00 10.17 -6.95
C ARG A 217 -8.06 9.68 -8.04
N TRP A 218 -6.93 10.37 -8.20
CA TRP A 218 -5.87 10.03 -9.13
C TRP A 218 -4.77 9.23 -8.45
N LEU A 219 -4.45 8.08 -9.04
CA LEU A 219 -3.40 7.19 -8.57
C LEU A 219 -2.52 6.78 -9.74
N LEU A 220 -1.25 7.14 -9.67
CA LEU A 220 -0.21 6.61 -10.53
C LEU A 220 0.41 5.39 -9.84
N THR A 221 0.44 4.26 -10.53
CA THR A 221 1.01 3.02 -10.02
C THR A 221 2.19 2.60 -10.88
N VAL A 222 3.32 2.33 -10.24
CA VAL A 222 4.51 1.74 -10.84
C VAL A 222 4.68 0.34 -10.26
N TRP A 223 4.72 -0.68 -11.12
CA TRP A 223 5.15 -2.02 -10.75
C TRP A 223 6.52 -2.33 -11.32
N LEU A 224 7.40 -2.85 -10.49
CA LEU A 224 8.74 -3.29 -10.87
C LEU A 224 8.81 -4.81 -10.75
N GLU A 225 9.23 -5.47 -11.83
CA GLU A 225 9.43 -6.92 -11.83
C GLU A 225 10.76 -7.31 -11.19
N GLY A 226 10.80 -8.49 -10.56
CA GLY A 226 12.00 -9.04 -9.91
C GLY A 226 12.11 -10.55 -10.05
N GLU A 227 13.34 -11.05 -9.89
CA GLU A 227 13.68 -12.47 -10.03
C GLU A 227 13.56 -13.25 -8.73
N LEU A 228 13.47 -12.56 -7.59
CA LEU A 228 13.39 -13.14 -6.25
C LEU A 228 12.00 -12.96 -5.60
N VAL A 229 10.97 -12.88 -6.45
CA VAL A 229 9.57 -12.90 -6.00
C VAL A 229 9.30 -14.21 -5.26
N ASP A 230 8.52 -14.13 -4.18
CA ASP A 230 8.23 -15.26 -3.29
C ASP A 230 9.42 -15.80 -2.49
N ALA A 231 10.62 -15.21 -2.62
CA ALA A 231 11.76 -15.62 -1.82
C ALA A 231 11.48 -15.40 -0.32
N PRO A 232 11.67 -16.42 0.53
CA PRO A 232 11.54 -16.28 1.98
C PRO A 232 12.62 -15.35 2.52
N ARG A 233 12.33 -14.65 3.62
CA ARG A 233 13.28 -13.68 4.21
C ARG A 233 13.28 -13.74 5.72
N GLY A 234 14.44 -14.12 6.26
CA GLY A 234 14.61 -14.29 7.71
C GLY A 234 13.54 -15.21 8.27
N GLU A 235 12.94 -14.79 9.37
CA GLU A 235 11.89 -15.53 10.08
C GLU A 235 10.46 -15.16 9.62
N ALA A 236 10.33 -14.29 8.62
CA ALA A 236 9.02 -13.91 8.11
C ALA A 236 8.35 -15.07 7.37
N TRP A 237 7.02 -15.12 7.43
CA TRP A 237 6.22 -16.11 6.72
C TRP A 237 6.57 -16.13 5.22
N PRO A 238 6.67 -17.31 4.57
CA PRO A 238 6.87 -17.38 3.12
C PRO A 238 5.75 -16.63 2.37
N PRO A 239 6.05 -15.74 1.41
CA PRO A 239 5.03 -14.91 0.75
C PRO A 239 3.90 -15.71 0.10
N LEU A 240 4.22 -16.80 -0.61
CA LEU A 240 3.20 -17.67 -1.18
C LEU A 240 2.27 -18.26 -0.11
N LEU A 241 2.80 -18.67 1.04
CA LEU A 241 2.00 -19.17 2.14
C LEU A 241 1.10 -18.07 2.72
N GLN A 242 1.60 -16.85 2.89
CA GLN A 242 0.77 -15.71 3.32
C GLN A 242 -0.41 -15.50 2.35
N ARG A 243 -0.16 -15.54 1.04
CA ARG A 243 -1.20 -15.34 0.01
C ARG A 243 -2.25 -16.45 0.01
N LEU A 244 -1.83 -17.70 0.21
CA LEU A 244 -2.73 -18.85 0.31
C LEU A 244 -3.63 -18.81 1.55
N LEU A 245 -3.09 -18.38 2.70
CA LEU A 245 -3.82 -18.41 3.97
C LEU A 245 -4.63 -17.13 4.24
N ALA A 246 -4.22 -16.00 3.66
CA ALA A 246 -4.83 -14.69 3.91
C ALA A 246 -6.35 -14.63 3.71
N PRO A 247 -6.96 -15.25 2.68
CA PRO A 247 -8.42 -15.25 2.52
C PRO A 247 -9.16 -15.79 3.76
N ALA A 248 -8.66 -16.87 4.37
CA ALA A 248 -9.28 -17.46 5.55
C ALA A 248 -8.93 -16.72 6.85
N VAL A 249 -7.67 -16.25 7.00
CA VAL A 249 -7.24 -15.48 8.17
C VAL A 249 -8.00 -14.15 8.25
N TYR A 250 -8.13 -13.44 7.12
CA TYR A 250 -8.76 -12.12 6.99
C TYR A 250 -10.11 -12.18 6.27
N SER A 251 -10.90 -13.22 6.53
CA SER A 251 -12.12 -13.50 5.78
C SER A 251 -13.14 -12.36 5.80
N LYS A 252 -13.19 -11.60 6.91
CA LYS A 252 -14.08 -10.44 7.03
C LYS A 252 -13.64 -9.30 6.11
N GLU A 253 -12.33 -9.03 6.04
CA GLU A 253 -11.73 -7.99 5.21
C GLU A 253 -11.89 -8.32 3.73
N TYR A 254 -11.65 -9.57 3.32
CA TYR A 254 -11.84 -10.02 1.93
C TYR A 254 -13.28 -9.83 1.47
N LEU A 255 -14.26 -10.31 2.24
CA LEU A 255 -15.67 -10.21 1.87
C LEU A 255 -16.15 -8.75 1.89
N SER A 256 -15.85 -8.01 2.96
CA SER A 256 -16.33 -6.62 3.09
C SER A 256 -15.71 -5.68 2.05
N SER A 257 -14.41 -5.82 1.76
CA SER A 257 -13.75 -5.01 0.73
C SER A 257 -14.28 -5.31 -0.67
N LEU A 258 -14.62 -6.57 -0.97
CA LEU A 258 -15.26 -6.96 -2.22
C LEU A 258 -16.65 -6.35 -2.37
N GLU A 259 -17.48 -6.46 -1.33
CA GLU A 259 -18.82 -5.84 -1.31
C GLU A 259 -18.78 -4.32 -1.45
N CYS A 260 -17.77 -3.66 -0.88
CA CYS A 260 -17.59 -2.22 -1.03
C CYS A 260 -17.05 -1.82 -2.42
N SER A 261 -16.37 -2.73 -3.13
CA SER A 261 -15.65 -2.41 -4.37
C SER A 261 -16.57 -2.18 -5.57
N MET A 262 -17.79 -2.72 -5.54
CA MET A 262 -18.73 -2.67 -6.66
C MET A 262 -20.18 -2.75 -6.18
N PRO A 263 -21.15 -2.17 -6.92
CA PRO A 263 -22.56 -2.28 -6.60
C PRO A 263 -23.05 -3.74 -6.65
N ASP A 264 -24.15 -4.01 -5.93
CA ASP A 264 -24.83 -5.31 -6.02
C ASP A 264 -25.29 -5.59 -7.46
N GLY A 265 -25.07 -6.84 -7.87
CA GLY A 265 -25.30 -7.30 -9.23
C GLY A 265 -24.72 -8.70 -9.47
N PRO A 266 -24.91 -9.25 -10.68
CA PRO A 266 -24.41 -10.58 -11.02
C PRO A 266 -22.90 -10.75 -10.80
N ALA A 267 -22.11 -9.73 -11.14
CA ALA A 267 -20.66 -9.73 -10.95
C ALA A 267 -20.27 -9.85 -9.47
N LEU A 268 -20.85 -9.02 -8.60
CA LEU A 268 -20.57 -9.07 -7.17
C LEU A 268 -20.96 -10.43 -6.59
N ARG A 269 -22.15 -10.94 -6.93
CA ARG A 269 -22.62 -12.24 -6.42
C ARG A 269 -21.72 -13.39 -6.86
N ALA A 270 -21.27 -13.39 -8.12
CA ALA A 270 -20.36 -14.42 -8.63
C ALA A 270 -19.00 -14.37 -7.93
N LEU A 271 -18.39 -13.19 -7.85
CA LEU A 271 -17.10 -13.02 -7.18
C LEU A 271 -17.17 -13.35 -5.69
N ARG A 272 -18.26 -12.92 -5.01
CA ARG A 272 -18.47 -13.22 -3.60
C ARG A 272 -18.65 -14.72 -3.37
N ALA A 273 -19.44 -15.40 -4.21
CA ALA A 273 -19.62 -16.85 -4.09
C ALA A 273 -18.30 -17.60 -4.27
N ALA A 274 -17.47 -17.19 -5.24
CA ALA A 274 -16.13 -17.74 -5.43
C ALA A 274 -15.23 -17.49 -4.21
N GLN A 275 -15.26 -16.28 -3.65
CA GLN A 275 -14.49 -15.92 -2.46
C GLN A 275 -14.93 -16.69 -1.22
N GLU A 276 -16.24 -16.87 -1.01
CA GLU A 276 -16.80 -17.66 0.09
C GLU A 276 -16.46 -19.15 -0.05
N GLU A 277 -16.42 -19.68 -1.27
CA GLU A 277 -15.99 -21.06 -1.54
C GLU A 277 -14.51 -21.25 -1.24
N GLU A 278 -13.64 -20.35 -1.70
CA GLU A 278 -12.21 -20.37 -1.38
C GLU A 278 -11.96 -20.34 0.13
N ILE A 279 -12.61 -19.39 0.81
CA ILE A 279 -12.52 -19.27 2.28
C ILE A 279 -12.99 -20.56 2.94
N ARG A 280 -14.14 -21.11 2.55
CA ARG A 280 -14.68 -22.34 3.13
C ARG A 280 -13.75 -23.52 2.91
N SER A 281 -13.24 -23.71 1.69
CA SER A 281 -12.31 -24.79 1.36
C SER A 281 -11.05 -24.75 2.23
N LEU A 282 -10.52 -23.56 2.50
CA LEU A 282 -9.39 -23.40 3.42
C LEU A 282 -9.79 -23.70 4.87
N GLN A 283 -10.94 -23.22 5.32
CA GLN A 283 -11.41 -23.43 6.69
C GLN A 283 -11.77 -24.88 7.02
N GLU A 284 -12.07 -25.69 6.01
CA GLU A 284 -12.41 -27.11 6.14
C GLU A 284 -11.20 -28.04 5.96
N ASP A 285 -10.04 -27.51 5.54
CA ASP A 285 -8.79 -28.26 5.47
C ASP A 285 -8.33 -28.66 6.88
N GLU A 286 -8.16 -29.97 7.14
CA GLU A 286 -7.94 -30.48 8.50
C GLU A 286 -6.69 -29.90 9.17
N GLU A 287 -5.58 -29.79 8.44
CA GLU A 287 -4.31 -29.29 8.97
C GLU A 287 -4.39 -27.79 9.26
N PHE A 288 -5.00 -27.02 8.37
CA PHE A 288 -5.10 -25.57 8.54
C PHE A 288 -6.21 -25.16 9.52
N ALA A 289 -7.32 -25.91 9.59
CA ALA A 289 -8.42 -25.65 10.51
C ALA A 289 -7.98 -25.68 11.97
N GLU A 290 -7.01 -26.52 12.33
CA GLU A 290 -6.42 -26.57 13.67
C GLU A 290 -5.65 -25.28 14.01
N MET A 291 -4.91 -24.71 13.05
CA MET A 291 -4.07 -23.51 13.25
C MET A 291 -4.83 -22.19 13.11
N LEU A 292 -5.96 -22.18 12.38
CA LEU A 292 -6.68 -20.96 12.01
C LEU A 292 -7.14 -20.09 13.19
N PRO A 293 -7.64 -20.64 14.32
CA PRO A 293 -8.02 -19.82 15.48
C PRO A 293 -6.85 -19.00 16.03
N ASP A 294 -5.68 -19.61 16.18
CA ASP A 294 -4.47 -18.97 16.70
C ASP A 294 -3.96 -17.89 15.72
N LEU A 295 -4.02 -18.15 14.41
CA LEU A 295 -3.66 -17.16 13.39
C LEU A 295 -4.59 -15.95 13.39
N ARG A 296 -5.90 -16.17 13.56
CA ARG A 296 -6.88 -15.08 13.68
C ARG A 296 -6.68 -14.28 14.96
N GLU A 297 -6.40 -14.97 16.06
CA GLU A 297 -6.07 -14.30 17.32
C GLU A 297 -4.82 -13.44 17.18
N ALA A 298 -3.73 -13.97 16.60
CA ALA A 298 -2.51 -13.21 16.32
C ALA A 298 -2.78 -11.99 15.42
N ALA A 299 -3.60 -12.15 14.37
CA ALA A 299 -3.99 -11.06 13.49
C ALA A 299 -4.80 -9.95 14.20
N HIS A 300 -5.58 -10.28 15.23
CA HIS A 300 -6.43 -9.34 15.96
C HIS A 300 -5.81 -8.75 17.23
N GLN A 301 -4.80 -9.41 17.82
CA GLN A 301 -4.10 -8.91 19.01
C GLN A 301 -3.15 -7.75 18.70
N THR A 302 -2.81 -7.54 17.43
CA THR A 302 -1.96 -6.42 17.03
C THR A 302 -2.77 -5.12 17.03
N PRO A 303 -2.40 -4.09 17.82
CA PRO A 303 -3.23 -2.90 17.97
C PRO A 303 -3.63 -2.29 16.63
N THR A 304 -4.92 -2.05 16.44
CA THR A 304 -5.44 -1.14 15.43
C THR A 304 -5.08 0.27 15.84
N ASP A 305 -3.81 0.64 15.75
CA ASP A 305 -3.51 2.05 15.56
C ASP A 305 -4.14 2.39 14.21
N LEU A 306 -5.35 2.96 14.24
CA LEU A 306 -5.81 3.92 13.22
C LEU A 306 -4.94 5.18 13.30
N GLY A 307 -3.63 4.96 13.46
CA GLY A 307 -2.59 5.89 13.77
C GLY A 307 -2.17 6.53 12.47
N MET A 308 -2.50 7.80 12.39
CA MET A 308 -1.78 8.78 11.59
C MET A 308 -0.28 8.47 11.61
N CYS A 309 0.35 8.60 10.44
CA CYS A 309 1.77 8.37 10.23
C CYS A 309 2.59 9.06 11.35
N GLU A 310 3.72 8.48 11.78
CA GLU A 310 4.56 9.08 12.84
C GLU A 310 4.97 10.55 12.58
N ALA A 311 4.93 10.97 11.32
CA ALA A 311 5.14 12.35 10.88
C ALA A 311 4.06 13.35 11.33
N GLU A 312 2.88 12.88 11.74
CA GLU A 312 1.70 13.69 12.06
C GLU A 312 1.42 13.83 13.57
N ARG A 313 2.25 13.23 14.44
CA ARG A 313 2.11 13.41 15.90
C ARG A 313 2.55 14.82 16.33
N PRO A 314 1.67 15.64 16.96
CA PRO A 314 2.07 16.93 17.51
C PRO A 314 3.23 16.77 18.49
N ARG A 315 4.25 17.65 18.38
CA ARG A 315 5.49 17.60 19.17
C ARG A 315 5.31 17.60 20.70
N GLU A 316 4.10 17.85 21.20
CA GLU A 316 3.79 17.95 22.63
C GLU A 316 3.65 16.59 23.35
N LEU A 317 3.37 15.48 22.65
CA LEU A 317 3.24 14.17 23.30
C LEU A 317 4.58 13.47 23.60
N LYS A 318 5.71 13.96 23.07
CA LYS A 318 7.04 13.42 23.43
C LYS A 318 7.49 13.77 24.85
N ARG A 319 6.88 14.77 25.52
CA ARG A 319 7.26 15.14 26.90
C ARG A 319 6.59 14.29 27.98
N LYS A 320 5.36 13.80 27.76
CA LYS A 320 4.65 13.03 28.79
C LYS A 320 5.15 11.59 29.00
N ARG A 321 5.93 11.04 28.06
CA ARG A 321 6.48 9.67 28.20
C ARG A 321 7.82 9.62 28.95
N MET A 322 8.46 10.77 29.23
CA MET A 322 9.70 10.85 30.03
C MET A 322 9.49 11.22 31.50
N GLU A 323 8.28 11.64 31.90
CA GLU A 323 7.98 12.05 33.29
C GLU A 323 7.27 10.97 34.13
N VAL A 324 6.81 9.87 33.52
CA VAL A 324 6.10 8.80 34.24
C VAL A 324 7.05 7.71 34.78
N ASP A 325 8.34 7.75 34.43
CA ASP A 325 9.31 6.69 34.78
C ASP A 325 10.20 7.04 35.99
N LYS A 326 9.74 7.94 36.88
CA LYS A 326 10.48 8.35 38.09
C LYS A 326 9.78 8.14 39.42
N THR A 327 8.72 7.32 39.47
CA THR A 327 8.08 6.99 40.76
C THR A 327 7.66 5.52 40.81
N GLY A 328 8.55 4.67 41.32
CA GLY A 328 8.27 3.27 41.65
C GLY A 328 9.44 2.61 42.41
N PRO A 329 9.19 1.66 43.34
CA PRO A 329 9.83 1.69 44.65
C PRO A 329 10.91 0.60 44.80
N TYR A 330 12.18 1.00 44.77
CA TYR A 330 13.28 0.23 45.35
C TYR A 330 14.34 1.20 45.87
N ALA A 331 14.21 1.58 47.13
CA ALA A 331 15.24 2.33 47.86
C ALA A 331 15.32 1.81 49.30
N GLU A 332 15.97 0.66 49.44
CA GLU A 332 16.53 0.07 50.67
C GLU A 332 17.71 -0.79 50.20
N GLN A 333 18.90 -0.87 50.78
CA GLN A 333 19.52 -0.36 52.01
C GLN A 333 21.04 -0.51 51.76
N GLY A 334 21.86 0.32 52.39
CA GLY A 334 23.33 0.19 52.35
C GLY A 334 23.96 1.06 53.44
N LEU A 335 23.89 0.54 54.67
CA LEU A 335 24.56 1.05 55.86
C LEU A 335 26.08 1.10 55.67
N GLU A 336 26.71 2.19 56.11
CA GLU A 336 27.97 2.12 56.83
C GLU A 336 28.06 3.26 57.85
N THR A 337 28.42 2.85 59.06
CA THR A 337 28.50 3.57 60.33
C THR A 337 29.83 4.30 60.46
N ASP A 338 29.87 5.50 61.05
CA ASP A 338 30.69 5.73 62.25
C ASP A 338 30.40 7.06 62.96
N GLU A 339 30.79 7.05 64.23
CA GLU A 339 30.38 7.82 65.42
C GLU A 339 30.58 9.37 65.50
N PRO A 340 30.06 10.03 66.58
CA PRO A 340 29.80 11.47 66.66
C PRO A 340 30.87 12.27 67.44
N GLN A 341 30.83 13.62 67.35
CA GLN A 341 31.10 14.64 68.40
C GLN A 341 31.33 16.05 67.76
N PRO A 342 31.29 17.19 68.50
CA PRO A 342 30.20 17.81 69.28
C PRO A 342 29.99 19.30 68.82
N PRO A 343 29.17 20.15 69.48
CA PRO A 343 28.76 21.44 68.92
C PRO A 343 29.76 22.56 69.24
N LEU A 344 29.92 23.50 68.32
CA LEU A 344 30.45 24.83 68.62
C LEU A 344 29.48 25.91 68.12
N SER A 345 29.01 26.66 69.11
CA SER A 345 28.23 27.89 69.07
C SER A 345 28.98 29.04 68.39
N ASN A 346 28.28 29.79 67.55
CA ASN A 346 27.91 31.20 67.78
C ASN A 346 26.88 31.67 66.76
#